data_AF-A0A968T2G0-F1
#
_entry.id   AF-A0A968T2G0-F1
#
_cell.length_a   1.000
_cell.length_b   1.000
_cell.length_c   1.000
_cell.angle_alpha   90.00
_cell.angle_beta   90.00
_cell.angle_gamma   90.00
#
_symmetry.space_group_name_H-M   'P 1'
#
loop_
_entity.id
_entity.type
_entity.pdbx_description
1 polymer ?
#
loop_
_entity_poly.entity_id
_entity_poly.type
_entity_poly.pdbx_seq_one_letter_code
_entity_poly.pdbx_strand_id
1 'polypeptide(L)'
;MTYICLLRGINVSGQKLIKMEYLREVFGSMEFSQVRTYIQSGNIVFESNEQSEKTLLDKIEKHLHTILGYPVVTFLRTQEYWELIIRNTPFAEKINNNDYKLYVTLFPSQPAEDMKTKILKLNTAEGNFFFNSRELYSMIKKNTSHDKLFPIILLKSSLK
;
A
#
# COMPACT_ATOMS: atom_id res chain seq x y z
N MET A 1 17.45 -3.21 10.05
CA MET A 1 16.06 -2.75 10.26
C MET A 1 15.14 -3.54 9.33
N THR A 2 13.95 -3.91 9.80
CA THR A 2 12.98 -4.68 9.01
C THR A 2 12.09 -3.77 8.19
N TYR A 3 11.99 -4.04 6.90
CA TYR A 3 11.15 -3.31 5.96
C TYR A 3 10.10 -4.22 5.36
N ILE A 4 8.94 -3.63 5.07
CA ILE A 4 7.86 -4.26 4.31
C ILE A 4 7.66 -3.41 3.05
N CYS A 5 7.75 -4.08 1.91
CA CYS A 5 7.64 -3.52 0.57
C CYS A 5 6.41 -4.10 -0.14
N LEU A 6 5.56 -3.23 -0.67
CA LEU A 6 4.36 -3.60 -1.41
C LEU A 6 4.49 -3.12 -2.85
N LEU A 7 4.41 -4.05 -3.79
CA LEU A 7 4.46 -3.80 -5.23
C LEU A 7 3.03 -3.72 -5.78
N ARG A 8 2.71 -2.63 -6.48
CA ARG A 8 1.39 -2.45 -7.08
C ARG A 8 1.37 -2.89 -8.54
N GLY A 9 0.27 -3.55 -8.92
CA GLY A 9 -0.03 -3.85 -10.33
C GLY A 9 0.78 -5.01 -10.90
N ILE A 10 1.28 -5.90 -10.05
CA ILE A 10 1.86 -7.18 -10.46
C ILE A 10 0.84 -8.30 -10.26
N ASN A 11 0.87 -9.36 -11.09
CA ASN A 11 -0.03 -10.51 -11.00
C ASN A 11 -1.53 -10.17 -11.00
N VAL A 12 -1.93 -9.03 -11.58
CA VAL A 12 -3.35 -8.63 -11.68
C VAL A 12 -3.85 -8.90 -13.10
N SER A 13 -5.02 -9.54 -13.20
CA SER A 13 -5.69 -9.84 -14.49
C SER A 13 -4.80 -10.56 -15.52
N GLY A 14 -3.90 -11.43 -15.06
CA GLY A 14 -2.99 -12.19 -15.92
C GLY A 14 -1.84 -11.39 -16.55
N GLN A 15 -1.70 -10.11 -16.20
CA GLN A 15 -0.61 -9.26 -16.68
C GLN A 15 0.51 -9.15 -15.65
N LYS A 16 1.72 -8.82 -16.11
CA LYS A 16 2.90 -8.57 -15.26
C LYS A 16 3.13 -9.72 -14.27
N LEU A 17 3.12 -10.95 -14.81
CA LEU A 17 3.25 -12.18 -14.04
C LEU A 17 4.68 -12.34 -13.53
N ILE A 18 4.81 -12.45 -12.21
CA ILE A 18 6.09 -12.64 -11.51
C ILE A 18 5.93 -13.79 -10.52
N LYS A 19 6.79 -14.80 -10.66
CA LYS A 19 6.92 -15.87 -9.65
C LYS A 19 7.52 -15.29 -8.37
N MET A 20 6.93 -15.61 -7.22
CA MET A 20 7.43 -15.09 -5.94
C MET A 20 8.84 -15.57 -5.59
N GLU A 21 9.26 -16.74 -6.10
CA GLU A 21 10.64 -17.22 -6.00
C GLU A 21 11.61 -16.29 -6.70
N TYR A 22 11.34 -15.96 -7.96
CA TYR A 22 12.12 -14.98 -8.71
C TYR A 22 12.12 -13.61 -8.02
N LEU A 23 11.00 -13.18 -7.46
CA LEU A 23 10.94 -11.92 -6.72
C LEU A 23 11.85 -11.93 -5.47
N ARG A 24 11.96 -13.07 -4.76
CA ARG A 24 12.91 -13.21 -3.64
C ARG A 24 14.35 -13.14 -4.12
N GLU A 25 14.68 -13.78 -5.24
CA GLU A 25 16.02 -13.72 -5.84
C GLU A 25 16.40 -12.29 -6.23
N VAL A 26 15.47 -11.56 -6.86
CA VAL A 26 15.67 -10.15 -7.24
C VAL A 26 15.89 -9.26 -6.01
N PHE A 27 15.20 -9.51 -4.89
CA PHE A 27 15.47 -8.78 -3.65
C PHE A 27 16.78 -9.22 -2.97
N GLY A 28 17.14 -10.50 -3.07
CA GLY A 28 18.40 -11.03 -2.55
C GLY A 28 19.63 -10.49 -3.28
N SER A 29 19.55 -10.25 -4.60
CA SER A 29 20.64 -9.67 -5.40
C SER A 29 20.94 -8.20 -5.02
N MET A 30 20.03 -7.53 -4.32
CA MET A 30 20.21 -6.18 -3.80
C MET A 30 20.90 -6.13 -2.43
N GLU A 31 21.48 -7.26 -1.96
CA GLU A 31 22.16 -7.38 -0.66
C GLU A 31 21.23 -7.19 0.54
N PHE A 32 19.93 -7.43 0.36
CA PHE A 32 18.98 -7.48 1.46
C PHE A 32 19.01 -8.87 2.12
N SER A 33 18.90 -8.90 3.44
CA SER A 33 18.86 -10.15 4.22
C SER A 33 17.43 -10.55 4.56
N GLN A 34 17.23 -11.82 4.94
CA GLN A 34 15.96 -12.35 5.45
C GLN A 34 14.76 -12.10 4.52
N VAL A 35 14.99 -12.09 3.21
CA VAL A 35 13.96 -11.80 2.20
C VAL A 35 12.87 -12.87 2.23
N ARG A 36 11.64 -12.44 2.48
CA ARG A 36 10.43 -13.28 2.49
C ARG A 36 9.35 -12.62 1.65
N THR A 37 8.51 -13.43 1.02
CA THR A 37 7.32 -12.95 0.30
C THR A 37 6.07 -13.48 0.98
N TYR A 38 5.02 -12.67 1.02
CA TYR A 38 3.70 -13.08 1.47
C TYR A 38 2.74 -13.14 0.29
N ILE A 39 2.11 -14.31 0.10
CA ILE A 39 1.17 -14.63 -1.01
C ILE A 39 1.71 -14.24 -2.39
N GLN A 40 0.87 -14.20 -3.44
CA GLN A 40 1.25 -13.83 -4.81
C GLN A 40 0.92 -12.37 -5.17
N SER A 41 0.83 -11.48 -4.18
CA SER A 41 0.38 -10.09 -4.38
C SER A 41 1.50 -9.06 -4.44
N GLY A 42 2.77 -9.47 -4.37
CA GLY A 42 3.89 -8.53 -4.32
C GLY A 42 4.12 -7.90 -2.96
N ASN A 43 3.95 -8.68 -1.88
CA ASN A 43 4.29 -8.26 -0.54
C ASN A 43 5.63 -8.90 -0.14
N ILE A 44 6.65 -8.09 0.12
CA ILE A 44 7.99 -8.53 0.47
C ILE A 44 8.34 -8.00 1.87
N VAL A 45 8.98 -8.83 2.69
CA VAL A 45 9.62 -8.44 3.94
C VAL A 45 11.11 -8.72 3.81
N PHE A 46 11.95 -7.78 4.21
CA PHE A 46 13.41 -7.95 4.19
C PHE A 46 14.09 -7.08 5.25
N GLU A 47 15.35 -7.36 5.52
CA GLU A 47 16.19 -6.57 6.40
C GLU A 47 17.25 -5.80 5.61
N SER A 48 17.53 -4.56 6.04
CA SER A 48 18.55 -3.69 5.46
C SER A 48 19.28 -2.88 6.54
N ASN A 49 20.56 -2.58 6.28
CA ASN A 49 21.37 -1.66 7.07
C ASN A 49 21.19 -0.19 6.64
N GLU A 50 20.76 0.06 5.41
CA GLU A 50 20.34 1.39 4.96
C GLU A 50 19.09 1.82 5.73
N GLN A 51 19.10 3.04 6.28
CA GLN A 51 18.02 3.59 7.11
C GLN A 51 17.12 4.55 6.33
N SER A 52 17.63 5.14 5.25
CA SER A 52 16.88 6.05 4.38
C SER A 52 15.85 5.28 3.55
N GLU A 53 14.57 5.42 3.90
CA GLU A 53 13.44 4.87 3.13
C GLU A 53 13.50 5.32 1.65
N LYS A 54 13.87 6.59 1.40
CA LYS A 54 14.00 7.14 0.05
C LYS A 54 15.09 6.43 -0.75
N THR A 55 16.28 6.27 -0.17
CA THR A 55 17.43 5.61 -0.83
C THR A 55 17.09 4.16 -1.17
N LEU A 56 16.43 3.44 -0.25
CA LEU A 56 15.98 2.08 -0.49
C LEU A 56 14.91 2.00 -1.57
N LEU A 57 13.92 2.89 -1.54
CA LEU A 57 12.86 2.94 -2.54
C LEU A 57 13.44 3.18 -3.94
N ASP A 58 14.33 4.17 -4.08
CA ASP A 58 15.00 4.48 -5.36
C ASP A 58 15.82 3.27 -5.86
N LYS A 59 16.54 2.58 -4.97
CA LYS A 59 17.30 1.36 -5.29
C LYS A 59 16.37 0.24 -5.80
N ILE A 60 15.28 -0.02 -5.08
CA ILE A 60 14.30 -1.07 -5.41
C ILE A 60 13.63 -0.79 -6.75
N GLU A 61 13.08 0.41 -6.95
CA GLU A 61 12.35 0.75 -8.17
C GLU A 61 13.27 0.71 -9.40
N LYS A 62 14.50 1.22 -9.29
CA LYS A 62 15.49 1.17 -10.37
C LYS A 62 15.89 -0.26 -10.72
N HIS A 63 16.08 -1.11 -9.69
CA HIS A 63 16.47 -2.50 -9.91
C HIS A 63 15.32 -3.31 -10.53
N LEU A 64 14.10 -3.15 -10.01
CA LEU A 64 12.89 -3.76 -10.57
C LEU A 64 12.67 -3.32 -12.02
N HIS A 65 12.84 -2.03 -12.34
CA HIS A 65 12.71 -1.54 -13.70
C HIS A 65 13.72 -2.19 -14.64
N THR A 66 14.99 -2.29 -14.22
CA THR A 66 16.06 -2.92 -15.01
C THR A 66 15.74 -4.39 -15.31
N ILE A 67 15.24 -5.13 -14.33
CA ILE A 67 15.00 -6.57 -14.45
C ILE A 67 13.68 -6.90 -15.15
N LEU A 68 12.63 -6.11 -14.92
CA LEU A 68 11.29 -6.39 -15.42
C LEU A 68 10.95 -5.64 -16.71
N GLY A 69 11.71 -4.59 -17.05
CA GLY A 69 11.50 -3.78 -18.25
C GLY A 69 10.33 -2.80 -18.15
N TYR A 70 9.78 -2.55 -16.95
CA TYR A 70 8.72 -1.58 -16.73
C TYR A 70 8.74 -1.04 -15.29
N PRO A 71 8.20 0.18 -15.06
CA PRO A 71 8.15 0.75 -13.72
C PRO A 71 7.16 -0.02 -12.84
N VAL A 72 7.59 -0.33 -11.62
CA VAL A 72 6.77 -0.96 -10.58
C VAL A 72 6.55 0.05 -9.46
N VAL A 73 5.30 0.49 -9.29
CA VAL A 73 4.95 1.40 -8.20
C VAL A 73 5.13 0.66 -6.88
N THR A 74 6.00 1.20 -6.03
CA THR A 74 6.44 0.54 -4.80
C THR A 74 6.10 1.37 -3.57
N PHE A 75 5.60 0.72 -2.52
CA PHE A 75 5.43 1.32 -1.20
C PHE A 75 6.34 0.62 -0.21
N LEU A 76 7.22 1.39 0.43
CA LEU A 76 8.18 0.88 1.40
C LEU A 76 7.94 1.55 2.75
N ARG A 77 7.87 0.76 3.82
CA ARG A 77 7.80 1.24 5.21
C ARG A 77 8.57 0.29 6.13
N THR A 78 9.01 0.78 7.28
CA THR A 78 9.57 -0.08 8.32
C THR A 78 8.47 -0.89 9.02
N GLN A 79 8.85 -1.97 9.69
CA GLN A 79 7.93 -2.74 10.53
C GLN A 79 7.27 -1.85 11.60
N GLU A 80 8.02 -0.98 12.26
CA GLU A 80 7.53 -0.11 13.34
C GLU A 80 6.45 0.85 12.83
N TYR A 81 6.59 1.32 11.57
CA TYR A 81 5.59 2.15 10.94
C TYR A 81 4.29 1.37 10.62
N TRP A 82 4.41 0.11 10.21
CA TRP A 82 3.23 -0.76 10.05
C TRP A 82 2.52 -1.02 11.38
N GLU A 83 3.26 -1.25 12.45
CA GLU A 83 2.69 -1.36 13.80
C GLU A 83 1.99 -0.07 14.23
N LEU A 84 2.52 1.10 13.84
CA LEU A 84 1.86 2.39 14.06
C LEU A 84 0.54 2.50 13.29
N ILE A 85 0.50 2.09 12.02
CA ILE A 85 -0.73 2.07 11.20
C ILE A 85 -1.79 1.19 11.88
N ILE A 86 -1.41 0.01 12.35
CA ILE A 86 -2.34 -0.92 12.99
C ILE A 86 -2.87 -0.36 14.32
N ARG A 87 -1.97 0.17 15.17
CA ARG A 87 -2.34 0.73 16.48
C ARG A 87 -3.19 1.99 16.38
N ASN A 88 -2.93 2.86 15.39
CA ASN A 88 -3.62 4.14 15.24
C ASN A 88 -4.84 4.07 14.33
N THR A 89 -5.44 2.88 14.15
CA THR A 89 -6.68 2.76 13.41
C THR A 89 -7.81 3.55 14.08
N PRO A 90 -8.43 4.52 13.37
CA PRO A 90 -9.48 5.38 13.94
C PRO A 90 -10.83 4.65 14.07
N PHE A 91 -10.89 3.38 13.68
CA PHE A 91 -12.11 2.58 13.63
C PHE A 91 -12.02 1.31 14.48
N ALA A 92 -11.20 1.31 15.54
CA ALA A 92 -10.97 0.17 16.41
C ALA A 92 -12.28 -0.50 16.88
N GLU A 93 -13.29 0.29 17.24
CA GLU A 93 -14.60 -0.20 17.70
C GLU A 93 -15.42 -0.91 16.61
N LYS A 94 -15.20 -0.55 15.33
CA LYS A 94 -15.96 -1.08 14.18
C LYS A 94 -15.22 -2.18 13.43
N ILE A 95 -13.94 -2.43 13.71
CA ILE A 95 -13.14 -3.46 13.02
C ILE A 95 -13.74 -4.86 13.18
N ASN A 96 -14.34 -5.14 14.34
CA ASN A 96 -14.98 -6.43 14.62
C ASN A 96 -16.44 -6.51 14.13
N ASN A 97 -16.96 -5.42 13.55
CA ASN A 97 -18.30 -5.42 12.99
C ASN A 97 -18.27 -6.04 11.58
N ASN A 98 -18.89 -7.20 11.43
CA ASN A 98 -18.98 -7.92 10.18
C ASN A 98 -19.81 -7.23 9.09
N ASP A 99 -20.50 -6.13 9.37
CA ASP A 99 -21.19 -5.33 8.36
C ASP A 99 -20.25 -4.39 7.61
N TYR A 100 -18.99 -4.24 8.04
CA TYR A 100 -18.06 -3.29 7.45
C TYR A 100 -16.78 -3.96 6.93
N LYS A 101 -16.08 -3.25 6.06
CA LYS A 101 -14.72 -3.56 5.58
C LYS A 101 -13.84 -2.35 5.80
N LEU A 102 -12.69 -2.59 6.43
CA LEU A 102 -11.63 -1.58 6.55
C LEU A 102 -10.64 -1.73 5.40
N TYR A 103 -10.39 -0.62 4.70
CA TYR A 103 -9.32 -0.48 3.73
C TYR A 103 -8.31 0.56 4.25
N VAL A 104 -7.02 0.30 4.03
CA VAL A 104 -5.95 1.27 4.30
C VAL A 104 -5.26 1.55 2.98
N THR A 105 -5.39 2.78 2.50
CA THR A 105 -4.72 3.26 1.29
C THR A 105 -3.43 3.97 1.69
N LEU A 106 -2.30 3.53 1.15
CA LEU A 106 -1.00 4.16 1.38
C LEU A 106 -0.71 5.24 0.35
N PHE A 107 -0.03 6.30 0.77
CA PHE A 107 0.48 7.36 -0.10
C PHE A 107 2.02 7.43 -0.01
N PRO A 108 2.74 7.75 -1.10
CA PRO A 108 4.20 7.88 -1.04
C PRO A 108 4.63 9.02 -0.10
N SER A 109 3.88 10.11 -0.13
CA SER A 109 4.05 11.31 0.70
C SER A 109 2.70 11.73 1.32
N GLN A 110 2.71 12.72 2.20
CA GLN A 110 1.49 13.27 2.78
C GLN A 110 0.58 13.82 1.67
N PRO A 111 -0.69 13.42 1.60
CA PRO A 111 -1.64 13.95 0.62
C PRO A 111 -1.85 15.46 0.79
N ALA A 112 -2.12 16.16 -0.31
CA ALA A 112 -2.44 17.58 -0.30
C ALA A 112 -3.75 17.86 0.45
N GLU A 113 -3.84 19.03 1.11
CA GLU A 113 -4.99 19.37 1.96
C GLU A 113 -6.30 19.52 1.18
N ASP A 114 -6.25 19.94 -0.09
CA ASP A 114 -7.43 20.02 -0.95
C ASP A 114 -8.00 18.62 -1.25
N MET A 115 -7.14 17.63 -1.48
CA MET A 115 -7.51 16.23 -1.65
C MET A 115 -8.14 15.68 -0.39
N LYS A 116 -7.52 15.91 0.77
CA LYS A 116 -8.07 15.49 2.06
C LYS A 116 -9.46 16.08 2.27
N THR A 117 -9.62 17.37 2.04
CA THR A 117 -10.89 18.09 2.17
C THR A 117 -11.97 17.50 1.25
N LYS A 118 -11.63 17.23 -0.03
CA LYS A 118 -12.57 16.62 -0.99
C LYS A 118 -13.03 15.24 -0.53
N ILE A 119 -12.12 14.40 -0.05
CA ILE A 119 -12.43 13.03 0.39
C ILE A 119 -13.22 13.02 1.69
N LEU A 120 -12.86 13.86 2.68
CA LEU A 120 -13.55 13.92 3.96
C LEU A 120 -15.01 14.40 3.84
N LYS A 121 -15.33 15.21 2.82
CA LYS A 121 -16.72 15.60 2.49
C LYS A 121 -17.59 14.44 2.01
N LEU A 122 -17.01 13.29 1.68
CA LEU A 122 -17.71 12.10 1.20
C LEU A 122 -18.11 11.16 2.34
N ASN A 123 -17.85 11.56 3.60
CA ASN A 123 -18.27 10.81 4.77
C ASN A 123 -19.79 10.70 4.85
N THR A 124 -20.28 9.47 5.04
CA THR A 124 -21.70 9.12 5.20
C THR A 124 -21.87 8.05 6.29
N ALA A 125 -23.11 7.66 6.61
CA ALA A 125 -23.33 6.52 7.52
C ALA A 125 -22.78 5.18 6.98
N GLU A 126 -22.62 5.06 5.66
CA GLU A 126 -22.19 3.83 4.97
C GLU A 126 -20.71 3.83 4.60
N GLY A 127 -20.02 4.96 4.68
CA GLY A 127 -18.60 5.10 4.35
C GLY A 127 -17.94 6.20 5.15
N ASN A 128 -16.93 5.85 5.93
CA ASN A 128 -16.13 6.80 6.71
C ASN A 128 -14.67 6.78 6.29
N PHE A 129 -14.09 7.96 6.16
CA PHE A 129 -12.76 8.24 5.69
C PHE A 129 -12.02 9.03 6.77
N PHE A 130 -10.78 8.64 7.04
CA PHE A 130 -9.92 9.32 7.97
C PHE A 130 -8.49 9.32 7.44
N PHE A 131 -7.89 10.50 7.35
CA PHE A 131 -6.48 10.64 6.99
C PHE A 131 -5.62 10.63 8.24
N ASN A 132 -4.53 9.88 8.18
CA ASN A 132 -3.37 10.11 9.05
C ASN A 132 -2.23 10.71 8.21
N SER A 133 -0.96 10.56 8.63
CA SER A 133 0.20 11.11 7.93
C SER A 133 0.24 10.71 6.45
N ARG A 134 0.41 9.42 6.13
CA ARG A 134 0.56 8.94 4.74
C ARG A 134 -0.44 7.84 4.40
N GLU A 135 -1.55 7.79 5.13
CA GLU A 135 -2.57 6.75 5.03
C GLU A 135 -3.96 7.35 5.02
N LEU A 136 -4.86 6.75 4.23
CA LEU A 136 -6.30 6.95 4.32
C LEU A 136 -6.94 5.65 4.79
N TYR A 137 -7.57 5.70 5.96
CA TYR A 137 -8.43 4.64 6.45
C TYR A 137 -9.83 4.84 5.87
N SER A 138 -10.36 3.81 5.23
CA SER A 138 -11.72 3.80 4.66
C SER A 138 -12.52 2.66 5.27
N MET A 139 -13.49 2.99 6.13
CA MET A 139 -14.41 2.03 6.72
C MET A 139 -15.72 2.04 5.94
N ILE A 140 -15.98 0.99 5.17
CA ILE A 140 -17.07 0.93 4.20
C ILE A 140 -18.04 -0.19 4.57
N LYS A 141 -19.34 0.11 4.63
CA LYS A 141 -20.38 -0.90 4.84
C LYS A 141 -20.41 -1.89 3.67
N LYS A 142 -20.55 -3.17 3.97
CA LYS A 142 -20.69 -4.24 2.97
C LYS A 142 -21.98 -4.01 2.18
N ASN A 143 -21.96 -4.42 0.92
CA ASN A 143 -23.07 -4.26 -0.03
C ASN A 143 -23.43 -2.81 -0.40
N THR A 144 -22.63 -1.82 0.02
CA THR A 144 -22.73 -0.48 -0.56
C THR A 144 -22.34 -0.55 -2.04
N SER A 145 -23.21 -0.02 -2.91
CA SER A 145 -23.00 -0.06 -4.37
C SER A 145 -21.61 0.43 -4.75
N HIS A 146 -20.94 -0.31 -5.63
CA HIS A 146 -19.63 0.05 -6.18
C HIS A 146 -19.64 1.45 -6.79
N ASP A 147 -20.72 1.86 -7.45
CA ASP A 147 -20.85 3.17 -8.10
C ASP A 147 -20.87 4.34 -7.11
N LYS A 148 -21.21 4.11 -5.84
CA LYS A 148 -21.32 5.18 -4.83
C LYS A 148 -20.00 5.49 -4.13
N LEU A 149 -19.02 4.59 -4.13
CA LEU A 149 -17.81 4.73 -3.29
C LEU A 149 -16.50 4.32 -3.97
N PHE A 150 -16.50 3.39 -4.92
CA PHE A 150 -15.26 2.91 -5.55
C PHE A 150 -14.65 3.82 -6.62
N PRO A 151 -15.39 4.68 -7.37
CA PRO A 151 -14.78 5.67 -8.26
C PRO A 151 -13.88 6.67 -7.51
N ILE A 152 -14.12 6.88 -6.22
CA ILE A 152 -13.37 7.80 -5.34
C ILE A 152 -12.06 7.17 -4.85
N ILE A 153 -12.08 5.86 -4.54
CA ILE A 153 -10.89 5.11 -4.08
C ILE A 153 -9.99 4.73 -5.27
N LEU A 154 -10.60 4.51 -6.44
CA LEU A 154 -9.93 4.25 -7.72
C LEU A 154 -9.85 5.50 -8.59
N LEU A 155 -9.62 6.71 -8.05
CA LEU A 155 -9.37 7.93 -8.85
C LEU A 155 -8.20 7.70 -9.82
N LYS A 156 -8.56 7.11 -10.96
CA LYS A 156 -7.73 6.58 -12.05
C LYS A 156 -7.29 7.71 -12.98
N SER A 157 -7.47 8.97 -12.61
CA SER A 157 -7.26 10.09 -13.52
C SER A 157 -6.89 11.43 -12.89
N SER A 158 -6.91 11.61 -11.56
CA SER A 158 -6.67 12.92 -10.93
C SER A 158 -5.52 12.95 -9.91
N LEU A 159 -4.66 11.93 -9.91
CA LEU A 159 -3.44 11.85 -9.08
C LEU A 159 -2.17 11.98 -9.94
N LYS A 160 -2.27 12.62 -11.11
CA LYS A 160 -1.10 13.12 -11.85
C LYS A 160 -0.62 14.42 -11.26
#